data_AF-A0A1T3DR64-F1
#
_entry.id   AF-A0A1T3DR64-F1
#
_cell.length_a   1.000
_cell.length_b   1.000
_cell.length_c   1.000
_cell.angle_alpha   90.00
_cell.angle_beta   90.00
_cell.angle_gamma   90.00
#
_symmetry.space_group_name_H-M   'P 1'
#
loop_
_entity.id
_entity.type
_entity.pdbx_description
1 polymer ?
#
loop_
_entity_poly.entity_id
_entity_poly.type
_entity_poly.pdbx_seq_one_letter_code
_entity_poly.pdbx_strand_id
1 'polypeptide(L)'
;MQRKLKQTFKVIALLTIISCNYNSQDATRKLKKKDTLLYAIEYSDDISKSIMSFTVFTDSSYVFTNIVERPNYNKTEEFKGLLKIKNNHLNLSPFELDYNKSQNAELKNNYIDFEGGEFPFRMKIEKTKIQSPNYINYSNFPDIAVFKFIEKENSGHYKNYEINNGDLYKAENILKQCFNDNKGKLNKYSDYVKQINAVKNMQNEIILFVHCYCKLDDFIKKEFRLTPIEMQDGGKCNVYIEINLSKNKYTHFHTAGF
;
A
#
# COMPACT_ATOMS: atom_id res chain seq x y z
N MET A 1 -41.47 28.05 59.70
CA MET A 1 -40.97 28.57 58.40
C MET A 1 -39.45 28.78 58.32
N GLN A 2 -38.68 28.68 59.42
CA GLN A 2 -37.22 28.90 59.43
C GLN A 2 -36.34 27.64 59.22
N ARG A 3 -36.92 26.42 59.26
CA ARG A 3 -36.15 25.16 59.10
C ARG A 3 -35.91 24.77 57.63
N LYS A 4 -36.80 25.14 56.70
CA LYS A 4 -36.65 24.89 55.26
C LYS A 4 -35.65 25.84 54.57
N LEU A 5 -35.40 27.04 55.14
CA LEU A 5 -34.41 27.99 54.61
C LEU A 5 -32.95 27.60 54.93
N LYS A 6 -32.72 26.82 55.99
CA LYS A 6 -31.37 26.38 56.40
C LYS A 6 -30.89 25.12 55.67
N GLN A 7 -31.78 24.36 55.02
CA GLN A 7 -31.41 23.20 54.21
C GLN A 7 -31.10 23.57 52.75
N THR A 8 -31.75 24.60 52.19
CA THR A 8 -31.45 25.11 50.84
C THR A 8 -30.10 25.83 50.76
N PHE A 9 -29.62 26.44 51.85
CA PHE A 9 -28.29 27.06 51.88
C PHE A 9 -27.11 26.06 51.99
N LYS A 10 -27.35 24.83 52.48
CA LYS A 10 -26.31 23.78 52.52
C LYS A 10 -26.11 23.07 51.17
N VAL A 11 -27.12 23.06 50.29
CA VAL A 11 -27.01 22.46 48.95
C VAL A 11 -26.31 23.40 47.96
N ILE A 12 -26.45 24.72 48.14
CA ILE A 12 -25.80 25.72 47.26
C ILE A 12 -24.31 25.92 47.64
N ALA A 13 -23.93 25.72 48.90
CA ALA A 13 -22.53 25.76 49.35
C ALA A 13 -21.71 24.49 48.98
N LEU A 14 -22.36 23.39 48.58
CA LEU A 14 -21.67 22.18 48.11
C LEU A 14 -21.42 22.18 46.58
N LEU A 15 -22.14 23.02 45.82
CA LEU A 15 -22.00 23.11 44.36
C LEU A 15 -20.97 24.13 43.89
N THR A 16 -20.39 24.93 44.79
CA THR A 16 -19.38 25.95 44.48
C THR A 16 -17.92 25.48 44.66
N ILE A 17 -17.71 24.25 45.14
CA ILE A 17 -16.37 23.65 45.33
C ILE A 17 -15.94 22.76 44.14
N ILE A 18 -16.80 22.57 43.13
CA ILE A 18 -16.44 21.87 41.87
C ILE A 18 -15.98 22.87 40.79
N SER A 19 -16.03 24.17 41.07
CA SER A 19 -15.45 25.22 40.25
C SER A 19 -13.92 25.25 40.40
N CYS A 20 -13.24 24.66 39.43
CA CYS A 20 -11.91 25.02 38.93
C CYS A 20 -10.82 25.35 39.97
N ASN A 21 -10.28 24.32 40.61
CA ASN A 21 -8.81 24.23 40.77
C ASN A 21 -8.25 23.47 39.56
N TYR A 22 -8.43 24.03 38.36
CA TYR A 22 -7.53 23.75 37.24
C TYR A 22 -6.24 24.51 37.56
N ASN A 23 -5.38 23.89 38.36
CA ASN A 23 -4.00 24.31 38.48
C ASN A 23 -3.42 24.36 37.07
N SER A 24 -3.11 25.56 36.61
CA SER A 24 -2.47 25.89 35.34
C SER A 24 -0.99 25.46 35.30
N GLN A 25 -0.65 24.33 35.93
CA GLN A 25 0.70 23.76 35.93
C GLN A 25 0.93 22.67 34.89
N ASP A 26 -0.05 22.34 34.04
CA ASP A 26 0.13 21.30 32.99
C ASP A 26 0.26 21.85 31.56
N ALA A 27 0.43 23.18 31.40
CA ALA A 27 0.63 23.81 30.08
C ALA A 27 2.00 23.52 29.43
N THR A 28 2.86 22.74 30.07
CA THR A 28 4.11 22.22 29.49
C THR A 28 4.29 20.73 29.78
N ARG A 29 3.27 19.90 29.54
CA ARG A 29 3.56 18.52 29.14
C ARG A 29 4.27 18.62 27.80
N LYS A 30 5.62 18.67 27.80
CA LYS A 30 6.42 18.37 26.60
C LYS A 30 5.83 17.09 26.04
N LEU A 31 5.06 17.16 24.96
CA LEU A 31 4.53 16.01 24.24
C LEU A 31 5.73 15.11 24.00
N LYS A 32 5.80 14.02 24.75
CA LYS A 32 6.93 13.10 24.70
C LYS A 32 7.00 12.66 23.24
N LYS A 33 8.10 12.99 22.55
CA LYS A 33 8.26 12.66 21.13
C LYS A 33 8.03 11.16 21.00
N LYS A 34 6.98 10.79 20.25
CA LYS A 34 6.62 9.39 20.08
C LYS A 34 7.72 8.72 19.25
N ASP A 35 8.25 7.60 19.74
CA ASP A 35 9.26 6.87 18.99
C ASP A 35 8.62 6.23 17.75
N THR A 36 9.33 6.33 16.62
CA THR A 36 8.88 5.71 15.36
C THR A 36 9.14 4.20 15.39
N LEU A 37 8.09 3.43 15.14
CA LEU A 37 8.11 1.98 15.01
C LEU A 37 8.22 1.54 13.54
N LEU A 38 7.52 2.22 12.64
CA LEU A 38 7.52 1.99 11.19
C LEU A 38 7.43 3.33 10.47
N TYR A 39 8.18 3.46 9.38
CA TYR A 39 8.15 4.60 8.49
C TYR A 39 8.25 4.11 7.04
N ALA A 40 7.26 4.49 6.25
CA ALA A 40 7.22 4.30 4.81
C ALA A 40 7.01 5.65 4.13
N ILE A 41 7.62 5.81 2.96
CA ILE A 41 7.51 7.03 2.17
C ILE A 41 7.66 6.71 0.70
N GLU A 42 6.91 7.44 -0.12
CA GLU A 42 6.99 7.40 -1.57
C GLU A 42 7.06 8.83 -2.11
N TYR A 43 7.87 9.02 -3.15
CA TYR A 43 8.05 10.29 -3.83
C TYR A 43 7.74 10.11 -5.31
N SER A 44 6.77 10.87 -5.82
CA SER A 44 6.55 11.03 -7.25
C SER A 44 6.96 12.44 -7.63
N ASP A 45 8.02 12.56 -8.43
CA ASP A 45 8.47 13.84 -8.99
C ASP A 45 8.09 13.88 -10.47
N ASP A 46 6.91 14.37 -10.79
CA ASP A 46 6.54 14.75 -12.17
C ASP A 46 6.18 16.26 -12.19
N ILE A 47 5.49 16.74 -13.23
CA ILE A 47 4.88 18.09 -13.32
C ILE A 47 4.07 18.41 -12.05
N SER A 48 3.55 17.39 -11.38
CA SER A 48 3.07 17.45 -10.00
C SER A 48 3.98 16.65 -9.07
N LYS A 49 4.42 17.25 -7.96
CA LYS A 49 5.09 16.51 -6.89
C LYS A 49 4.05 15.87 -5.99
N SER A 50 4.21 14.59 -5.70
CA SER A 50 3.43 13.89 -4.69
C SER A 50 4.36 13.27 -3.66
N ILE A 51 4.13 13.58 -2.39
CA ILE A 51 4.85 12.99 -1.26
C ILE A 51 3.83 12.29 -0.37
N MET A 52 3.99 10.98 -0.24
CA MET A 52 3.14 10.17 0.61
C MET A 52 3.98 9.56 1.71
N SER A 53 3.57 9.72 2.97
CA SER A 53 4.26 9.09 4.10
C SER A 53 3.28 8.40 5.05
N PHE A 54 3.72 7.28 5.60
CA PHE A 54 2.99 6.52 6.62
C PHE A 54 3.93 6.23 7.78
N THR A 55 3.58 6.78 8.95
CA THR A 55 4.36 6.65 10.18
C THR A 55 3.53 5.94 11.24
N VAL A 56 4.07 4.87 11.83
CA VAL A 56 3.52 4.20 13.01
C VAL A 56 4.42 4.46 14.19
N PHE A 57 3.81 4.80 15.32
CA PHE A 57 4.50 5.09 16.57
C PHE A 57 4.44 3.91 17.54
N THR A 58 5.33 3.90 18.54
CA THR A 58 5.38 2.85 19.57
C THR A 58 4.15 2.76 20.46
N ASP A 59 3.29 3.78 20.46
CA ASP A 59 2.00 3.78 21.17
C ASP A 59 0.83 3.27 20.30
N SER A 60 1.15 2.65 19.15
CA SER A 60 0.19 2.11 18.18
C SER A 60 -0.71 3.16 17.53
N SER A 61 -0.37 4.44 17.61
CA SER A 61 -0.95 5.47 16.75
C SER A 61 -0.23 5.54 15.41
N TYR A 62 -0.92 6.00 14.37
CA TYR A 62 -0.35 6.26 13.06
C TYR A 62 -0.70 7.65 12.54
N VAL A 63 0.14 8.14 11.63
CA VAL A 63 -0.11 9.32 10.80
C VAL A 63 0.20 8.94 9.36
N PHE A 64 -0.77 9.15 8.47
CA PHE A 64 -0.59 9.13 7.03
C PHE A 64 -0.65 10.57 6.52
N THR A 65 0.26 10.96 5.63
CA THR A 65 0.26 12.27 5.01
C THR A 65 0.37 12.11 3.50
N ASN A 66 -0.47 12.83 2.76
CA ASN A 66 -0.40 12.96 1.30
C ASN A 66 -0.25 14.45 0.95
N ILE A 67 0.86 14.82 0.34
CA ILE A 67 1.16 16.17 -0.12
C ILE A 67 1.18 16.15 -1.63
N VAL A 68 0.32 16.94 -2.26
CA VAL A 68 0.27 17.13 -3.72
C VAL A 68 0.58 18.58 -4.02
N GLU A 69 1.64 18.83 -4.78
CA GLU A 69 2.04 20.14 -5.26
C GLU A 69 1.96 20.20 -6.78
N ARG A 70 1.30 21.21 -7.33
CA ARG A 70 1.13 21.48 -8.76
C ARG A 70 1.36 22.99 -9.01
N PRO A 71 1.62 23.43 -10.25
CA PRO A 71 1.94 24.83 -10.54
C PRO A 71 0.96 25.87 -9.99
N ASN A 72 -0.32 25.52 -9.84
CA ASN A 72 -1.39 26.38 -9.34
C ASN A 72 -2.23 25.74 -8.22
N TYR A 73 -1.78 24.63 -7.64
CA TYR A 73 -2.58 23.88 -6.66
C TYR A 73 -1.70 23.13 -5.68
N ASN A 74 -1.90 23.37 -4.39
CA ASN A 74 -1.26 22.60 -3.32
C ASN A 74 -2.34 22.00 -2.42
N LYS A 75 -2.19 20.73 -2.06
CA LYS A 75 -3.05 20.00 -1.13
C LYS A 75 -2.19 19.25 -0.14
N THR A 76 -2.55 19.31 1.13
CA THR A 76 -2.00 18.45 2.17
C THR A 76 -3.15 17.78 2.89
N GLU A 77 -3.16 16.45 2.87
CA GLU A 77 -4.10 15.62 3.61
C GLU A 77 -3.34 14.86 4.69
N GLU A 78 -3.93 14.82 5.88
CA GLU A 78 -3.36 14.10 7.01
C GLU A 78 -4.46 13.25 7.65
N PHE A 79 -4.21 11.94 7.72
CA PHE A 79 -5.10 10.98 8.36
C PHE A 79 -4.40 10.40 9.58
N LYS A 80 -5.06 10.49 10.73
CA LYS A 80 -4.55 9.99 12.01
C LYS A 80 -5.47 8.91 12.53
N GLY A 81 -4.89 7.88 13.12
CA GLY A 81 -5.68 6.84 13.76
C GLY A 81 -4.86 5.98 14.70
N LEU A 82 -5.51 4.90 15.14
CA LEU A 82 -4.88 3.84 15.92
C LEU A 82 -4.83 2.58 15.07
N LEU A 83 -3.96 1.66 15.48
CA LEU A 83 -3.87 0.35 14.87
C LEU A 83 -3.54 -0.72 15.92
N LYS A 84 -3.76 -1.98 15.56
CA LYS A 84 -3.27 -3.14 16.28
C LYS A 84 -2.20 -3.81 15.44
N ILE A 85 -1.09 -4.17 16.07
CA ILE A 85 0.04 -4.84 15.42
C ILE A 85 0.08 -6.28 15.88
N LYS A 86 0.08 -7.22 14.95
CA LYS A 86 0.29 -8.64 15.23
C LYS A 86 1.24 -9.22 14.18
N ASN A 87 2.45 -9.60 14.59
CA ASN A 87 3.52 -10.02 13.69
C ASN A 87 3.79 -8.95 12.62
N ASN A 88 3.68 -9.31 11.34
CA ASN A 88 3.83 -8.43 10.19
C ASN A 88 2.50 -7.78 9.74
N HIS A 89 1.40 -7.95 10.48
CA HIS A 89 0.09 -7.40 10.12
C HIS A 89 -0.26 -6.16 10.95
N LEU A 90 -0.81 -5.16 10.27
CA LEU A 90 -1.40 -3.95 10.83
C LEU A 90 -2.91 -4.01 10.63
N ASN A 91 -3.69 -3.81 11.69
CA ASN A 91 -5.13 -3.67 11.64
C ASN A 91 -5.50 -2.24 12.05
N LEU A 92 -6.01 -1.44 11.12
CA LEU A 92 -6.41 -0.06 11.35
C LEU A 92 -7.78 -0.05 12.05
N SER A 93 -7.85 0.59 13.21
CA SER A 93 -9.03 0.51 14.09
C SER A 93 -9.13 1.77 14.95
N PRO A 94 -10.34 2.30 15.22
CA PRO A 94 -11.66 1.78 14.83
C PRO A 94 -12.07 2.12 13.40
N PHE A 95 -11.30 2.93 12.68
CA PHE A 95 -11.61 3.36 11.32
C PHE A 95 -10.56 2.85 10.33
N GLU A 96 -10.98 2.68 9.09
CA GLU A 96 -10.11 2.39 7.94
C GLU A 96 -9.20 3.56 7.60
N LEU A 97 -8.18 3.31 6.77
CA LEU A 97 -7.35 4.38 6.22
C LEU A 97 -8.18 5.18 5.21
N ASP A 98 -8.47 6.44 5.49
CA ASP A 98 -9.32 7.25 4.60
C ASP A 98 -8.80 7.41 3.17
N TYR A 99 -7.49 7.26 2.96
CA TYR A 99 -6.87 7.39 1.65
C TYR A 99 -7.34 6.35 0.62
N ASN A 100 -7.42 5.07 1.02
CA ASN A 100 -7.83 3.98 0.12
C ASN A 100 -8.85 3.02 0.75
N LYS A 101 -9.38 3.35 1.92
CA LYS A 101 -10.34 2.55 2.71
C LYS A 101 -9.84 1.19 3.17
N SER A 102 -8.53 0.98 3.22
CA SER A 102 -7.96 -0.26 3.78
C SER A 102 -8.13 -0.33 5.29
N GLN A 103 -8.63 -1.47 5.76
CA GLN A 103 -8.73 -1.81 7.19
C GLN A 103 -7.54 -2.62 7.70
N ASN A 104 -6.81 -3.27 6.79
CA ASN A 104 -5.65 -4.08 7.12
C ASN A 104 -4.47 -3.72 6.22
N ALA A 105 -3.26 -3.99 6.70
CA ALA A 105 -2.07 -3.97 5.88
C ALA A 105 -1.09 -5.05 6.32
N GLU A 106 -0.30 -5.56 5.37
CA GLU A 106 0.74 -6.54 5.62
C GLU A 106 2.11 -5.96 5.26
N LEU A 107 3.09 -6.14 6.15
CA LEU A 107 4.48 -5.81 5.86
C LEU A 107 5.15 -7.02 5.21
N LYS A 108 5.65 -6.87 3.98
CA LYS A 108 6.47 -7.89 3.30
C LYS A 108 7.31 -7.29 2.19
N ASN A 109 8.42 -7.95 1.86
CA ASN A 109 9.30 -7.60 0.74
C ASN A 109 9.78 -6.12 0.76
N ASN A 110 9.92 -5.53 1.95
CA ASN A 110 10.20 -4.10 2.21
C ASN A 110 9.07 -3.13 1.80
N TYR A 111 7.82 -3.58 1.77
CA TYR A 111 6.65 -2.76 1.53
C TYR A 111 5.56 -3.00 2.58
N ILE A 112 4.70 -2.01 2.73
CA ILE A 112 3.41 -2.11 3.38
C ILE A 112 2.38 -2.30 2.27
N ASP A 113 1.77 -3.48 2.19
CA ASP A 113 0.68 -3.76 1.25
C ASP A 113 -0.65 -3.49 1.97
N PHE A 114 -1.39 -2.45 1.55
CA PHE A 114 -2.68 -2.10 2.14
C PHE A 114 -3.77 -2.97 1.53
N GLU A 115 -4.47 -3.73 2.36
CA GLU A 115 -5.39 -4.79 1.94
C GLU A 115 -6.85 -4.36 2.07
N GLY A 116 -7.70 -4.87 1.17
CA GLY A 116 -9.16 -4.68 1.22
C GLY A 116 -9.61 -3.23 1.01
N GLY A 117 -8.75 -2.36 0.47
CA GLY A 117 -9.11 -1.01 0.09
C GLY A 117 -9.86 -0.96 -1.25
N GLU A 118 -10.40 0.22 -1.57
CA GLU A 118 -11.09 0.51 -2.84
C GLU A 118 -10.16 0.34 -4.07
N PHE A 119 -8.87 0.58 -3.88
CA PHE A 119 -7.84 0.34 -4.89
C PHE A 119 -6.60 -0.32 -4.27
N PRO A 120 -5.87 -1.17 -5.03
CA PRO A 120 -4.63 -1.77 -4.57
C PRO A 120 -3.57 -0.69 -4.34
N PHE A 121 -2.95 -0.70 -3.17
CA PHE A 121 -2.02 0.35 -2.77
C PHE A 121 -0.93 -0.23 -1.87
N ARG A 122 0.32 0.19 -2.08
CA ARG A 122 1.44 -0.22 -1.25
C ARG A 122 2.50 0.86 -1.12
N MET A 123 3.19 0.91 0.00
CA MET A 123 4.24 1.90 0.25
C MET A 123 5.55 1.25 0.61
N LYS A 124 6.66 1.76 0.06
CA LYS A 124 7.99 1.27 0.39
C LYS A 124 8.37 1.62 1.83
N ILE A 125 8.85 0.62 2.57
CA ILE A 125 9.34 0.76 3.94
C ILE A 125 10.77 1.30 3.90
N GLU A 126 10.99 2.44 4.53
CA GLU A 126 12.33 3.00 4.74
C GLU A 126 12.91 2.59 6.09
N LYS A 127 12.06 2.43 7.12
CA LYS A 127 12.50 2.00 8.45
C LYS A 127 11.41 1.21 9.15
N THR A 128 11.76 0.08 9.76
CA THR A 128 10.83 -0.69 10.59
C THR A 128 11.54 -1.40 11.74
N LYS A 129 10.86 -1.51 12.87
CA LYS A 129 11.17 -2.44 13.97
C LYS A 129 10.21 -3.64 13.99
N ILE A 130 9.21 -3.64 13.13
CA ILE A 130 8.23 -4.73 12.97
C ILE A 130 8.85 -5.77 12.03
N GLN A 131 8.75 -7.06 12.38
CA GLN A 131 9.21 -8.14 11.52
C GLN A 131 8.48 -8.09 10.17
N SER A 132 9.25 -8.05 9.08
CA SER A 132 8.74 -8.08 7.70
C SER A 132 9.41 -9.22 6.96
N PRO A 133 8.69 -10.30 6.59
CA PRO A 133 9.24 -11.36 5.76
C PRO A 133 9.67 -10.81 4.39
N ASN A 134 10.75 -11.36 3.85
CA ASN A 134 11.29 -10.95 2.57
C ASN A 134 11.47 -12.17 1.67
N TYR A 135 10.55 -12.35 0.73
CA TYR A 135 10.52 -13.42 -0.26
C TYR A 135 11.16 -12.97 -1.59
N ILE A 136 11.16 -11.66 -1.86
CA ILE A 136 11.61 -11.03 -3.11
C ILE A 136 12.64 -9.95 -2.83
N ASN A 137 13.84 -10.13 -3.39
CA ASN A 137 14.84 -9.07 -3.44
C ASN A 137 14.67 -8.23 -4.72
N TYR A 138 13.92 -7.12 -4.61
CA TYR A 138 13.65 -6.21 -5.73
C TYR A 138 14.89 -5.55 -6.34
N SER A 139 16.06 -5.60 -5.70
CA SER A 139 17.32 -5.17 -6.33
C SER A 139 17.71 -6.05 -7.52
N ASN A 140 17.34 -7.34 -7.49
CA ASN A 140 17.54 -8.26 -8.61
C ASN A 140 16.47 -8.12 -9.70
N PHE A 141 15.34 -7.47 -9.38
CA PHE A 141 14.18 -7.33 -10.24
C PHE A 141 13.72 -5.86 -10.28
N PRO A 142 14.58 -4.94 -10.79
CA PRO A 142 14.34 -3.49 -10.71
C PRO A 142 13.09 -3.04 -11.46
N ASP A 143 12.64 -3.83 -12.43
CA ASP A 143 11.51 -3.51 -13.30
C ASP A 143 10.26 -4.35 -12.99
N ILE A 144 10.24 -5.07 -11.88
CA ILE A 144 9.10 -5.89 -11.46
C ILE A 144 8.47 -5.30 -10.20
N ALA A 145 7.14 -5.31 -10.20
CA ALA A 145 6.29 -5.13 -9.03
C ALA A 145 5.34 -6.33 -8.93
N VAL A 146 5.04 -6.75 -7.69
CA VAL A 146 4.15 -7.88 -7.42
C VAL A 146 2.99 -7.38 -6.57
N PHE A 147 1.77 -7.61 -7.04
CA PHE A 147 0.56 -7.20 -6.33
C PHE A 147 -0.29 -8.43 -5.99
N LYS A 148 -1.00 -8.35 -4.86
CA LYS A 148 -2.01 -9.33 -4.51
C LYS A 148 -3.11 -9.30 -5.59
N PHE A 149 -3.50 -10.47 -6.06
CA PHE A 149 -4.65 -10.59 -6.95
C PHE A 149 -5.90 -10.22 -6.17
N ILE A 150 -6.61 -9.19 -6.61
CA ILE A 150 -7.92 -8.82 -6.07
C ILE A 150 -8.97 -9.44 -6.97
N GLU A 151 -9.67 -10.45 -6.43
CA GLU A 151 -10.84 -11.03 -7.09
C GLU A 151 -11.93 -9.96 -7.17
N LYS A 152 -12.22 -9.45 -8.37
CA LYS A 152 -13.51 -8.84 -8.68
C LYS A 152 -14.49 -9.95 -9.10
N GLU A 153 -15.78 -9.66 -9.00
CA GLU A 153 -16.91 -10.58 -9.21
C GLU A 153 -16.63 -11.69 -10.25
N ASN A 154 -16.88 -12.96 -9.87
CA ASN A 154 -16.73 -14.21 -10.64
C ASN A 154 -15.36 -14.92 -10.74
N SER A 155 -14.65 -15.23 -9.64
CA SER A 155 -13.72 -16.38 -9.70
C SER A 155 -13.28 -16.99 -8.37
N GLY A 156 -14.11 -17.88 -7.79
CA GLY A 156 -13.63 -18.90 -6.84
C GLY A 156 -12.65 -19.94 -7.44
N HIS A 157 -12.09 -19.64 -8.61
CA HIS A 157 -11.21 -20.51 -9.40
C HIS A 157 -9.73 -20.27 -9.11
N TYR A 158 -9.39 -19.12 -8.50
CA TYR A 158 -8.02 -18.75 -8.20
C TYR A 158 -7.82 -18.57 -6.71
N LYS A 159 -6.58 -18.78 -6.26
CA LYS A 159 -6.13 -18.48 -4.90
C LYS A 159 -4.82 -17.75 -4.98
N ASN A 160 -4.66 -16.65 -4.24
CA ASN A 160 -3.39 -15.92 -4.18
C ASN A 160 -2.21 -16.86 -3.85
N TYR A 161 -1.09 -16.67 -4.55
CA TYR A 161 0.14 -17.41 -4.36
C TYR A 161 1.30 -16.46 -4.02
N GLU A 162 2.01 -16.71 -2.92
CA GLU A 162 3.17 -15.91 -2.51
C GLU A 162 4.40 -16.38 -3.29
N ILE A 163 4.81 -15.59 -4.28
CA ILE A 163 6.00 -15.86 -5.11
C ILE A 163 7.28 -15.46 -4.39
N ASN A 164 8.38 -16.12 -4.78
CA ASN A 164 9.73 -15.84 -4.29
C ASN A 164 10.71 -15.53 -5.44
N ASN A 165 11.96 -15.22 -5.10
CA ASN A 165 13.04 -14.98 -6.08
C ASN A 165 13.17 -16.09 -7.14
N GLY A 166 13.06 -17.36 -6.77
CA GLY A 166 13.19 -18.49 -7.68
C GLY A 166 12.06 -18.52 -8.73
N ASP A 167 10.84 -18.18 -8.33
CA ASP A 167 9.71 -18.05 -9.24
C ASP A 167 9.90 -16.89 -10.20
N LEU A 168 10.40 -15.74 -9.71
CA LEU A 168 10.69 -14.58 -10.56
C LEU A 168 11.81 -14.83 -11.56
N TYR A 169 12.86 -15.56 -11.20
CA TYR A 169 13.90 -15.96 -12.17
C TYR A 169 13.34 -16.85 -13.28
N LYS A 170 12.44 -17.79 -12.95
CA LYS A 170 11.75 -18.60 -13.96
C LYS A 170 10.86 -17.75 -14.85
N ALA A 171 10.06 -16.86 -14.25
CA ALA A 171 9.19 -15.95 -14.97
C ALA A 171 9.99 -15.06 -15.94
N GLU A 172 11.10 -14.48 -15.50
CA GLU A 172 12.02 -13.68 -16.34
C GLU A 172 12.50 -14.44 -17.59
N ASN A 173 12.85 -15.71 -17.43
CA ASN A 173 13.29 -16.53 -18.57
C ASN A 173 12.15 -16.78 -19.56
N ILE A 174 10.96 -17.11 -19.07
CA ILE A 174 9.76 -17.33 -19.90
C ILE A 174 9.35 -16.02 -20.60
N LEU A 175 9.42 -14.89 -19.90
CA LEU A 175 9.12 -13.58 -20.46
C LEU A 175 10.10 -13.21 -21.57
N LYS A 176 11.40 -13.39 -21.36
CA LYS A 176 12.42 -13.16 -22.39
C LYS A 176 12.17 -14.01 -23.63
N GLN A 177 11.77 -15.26 -23.45
CA GLN A 177 11.35 -16.13 -24.55
C GLN A 177 10.11 -15.57 -25.27
N CYS A 178 9.04 -15.23 -24.54
CA CYS A 178 7.82 -14.65 -25.12
C CYS A 178 8.12 -13.38 -25.94
N PHE A 179 8.98 -12.50 -25.43
CA PHE A 179 9.41 -11.29 -26.15
C PHE A 179 10.24 -11.61 -27.39
N ASN A 180 11.12 -12.62 -27.32
CA ASN A 180 11.88 -13.09 -28.47
C ASN A 180 10.97 -13.62 -29.58
N ASP A 181 9.98 -14.43 -29.21
CA ASP A 181 9.02 -15.04 -30.13
C ASP A 181 8.10 -13.98 -30.78
N ASN A 182 8.03 -12.77 -30.21
CA ASN A 182 7.20 -11.65 -30.66
C ASN A 182 7.98 -10.37 -31.03
N LYS A 183 9.28 -10.47 -31.38
CA LYS A 183 10.19 -9.32 -31.65
C LYS A 183 9.68 -8.27 -32.65
N GLY A 184 8.79 -8.60 -33.58
CA GLY A 184 8.18 -7.63 -34.51
C GLY A 184 7.01 -6.83 -33.93
N LYS A 185 6.38 -7.35 -32.88
CA LYS A 185 5.17 -6.80 -32.27
C LYS A 185 5.45 -5.98 -31.01
N LEU A 186 6.65 -6.11 -30.43
CA LEU A 186 7.02 -5.53 -29.14
C LEU A 186 8.28 -4.66 -29.25
N ASN A 187 8.47 -3.76 -28.28
CA ASN A 187 9.75 -3.10 -28.05
C ASN A 187 10.73 -4.07 -27.34
N LYS A 188 11.94 -3.62 -27.00
CA LYS A 188 12.91 -4.49 -26.33
C LYS A 188 12.40 -4.82 -24.93
N TYR A 189 12.71 -6.03 -24.44
CA TYR A 189 12.33 -6.48 -23.09
C TYR A 189 12.72 -5.50 -21.97
N SER A 190 13.89 -4.86 -22.13
CA SER A 190 14.43 -3.85 -21.21
C SER A 190 13.60 -2.58 -21.11
N ASP A 191 12.73 -2.33 -22.09
CA ASP A 191 11.99 -1.09 -22.22
C ASP A 191 10.68 -1.14 -21.44
N TYR A 192 10.42 -2.22 -20.70
CA TYR A 192 9.18 -2.44 -19.96
C TYR A 192 9.40 -2.57 -18.45
N VAL A 193 8.50 -1.99 -17.66
CA VAL A 193 8.19 -2.46 -16.31
C VAL A 193 7.14 -3.56 -16.36
N LYS A 194 7.07 -4.40 -15.33
CA LYS A 194 6.14 -5.52 -15.23
C LYS A 194 5.43 -5.49 -13.88
N GLN A 195 4.12 -5.61 -13.90
CA GLN A 195 3.28 -5.83 -12.73
C GLN A 195 2.75 -7.25 -12.78
N ILE A 196 2.96 -8.00 -11.70
CA ILE A 196 2.67 -9.42 -11.62
C ILE A 196 1.63 -9.67 -10.54
N ASN A 197 0.57 -10.40 -10.89
CA ASN A 197 -0.29 -11.09 -9.95
C ASN A 197 -0.01 -12.58 -10.02
N ALA A 198 0.14 -13.23 -8.88
CA ALA A 198 0.42 -14.66 -8.80
C ALA A 198 -0.71 -15.40 -8.10
N VAL A 199 -1.19 -16.45 -8.75
CA VAL A 199 -2.31 -17.26 -8.26
C VAL A 199 -2.06 -18.74 -8.48
N LYS A 200 -2.82 -19.57 -7.79
CA LYS A 200 -3.01 -20.99 -8.09
C LYS A 200 -4.40 -21.20 -8.67
N ASN A 201 -4.48 -21.92 -9.78
CA ASN A 201 -5.76 -22.34 -10.34
C ASN A 201 -6.32 -23.56 -9.59
N MET A 202 -7.50 -24.05 -10.02
CA MET A 202 -8.14 -25.24 -9.46
C MET A 202 -7.31 -26.52 -9.57
N GLN A 203 -6.40 -26.60 -10.55
CA GLN A 203 -5.46 -27.71 -10.73
C GLN A 203 -4.18 -27.54 -9.88
N ASN A 204 -4.12 -26.54 -9.00
CA ASN A 204 -2.96 -26.20 -8.17
C ASN A 204 -1.71 -25.83 -9.00
N GLU A 205 -1.90 -25.44 -10.26
CA GLU A 205 -0.84 -24.89 -11.11
C GLU A 205 -0.62 -23.42 -10.76
N ILE A 206 0.64 -23.00 -10.75
CA ILE A 206 1.03 -21.62 -10.45
C ILE A 206 0.92 -20.81 -11.74
N ILE A 207 0.01 -19.85 -11.74
CA ILE A 207 -0.27 -18.94 -12.85
C ILE A 207 0.18 -17.53 -12.47
N LEU A 208 0.90 -16.87 -13.37
CA LEU A 208 1.21 -15.46 -13.26
C LEU A 208 0.46 -14.69 -14.34
N PHE A 209 -0.28 -13.67 -13.92
CA PHE A 209 -0.80 -12.63 -14.80
C PHE A 209 0.21 -11.50 -14.81
N VAL A 210 0.83 -11.27 -15.96
CA VAL A 210 1.92 -10.31 -16.11
C VAL A 210 1.50 -9.19 -17.05
N HIS A 211 1.33 -8.00 -16.50
CA HIS A 211 1.08 -6.78 -17.25
C HIS A 211 2.41 -6.06 -17.45
N CYS A 212 2.80 -5.80 -18.70
CA CYS A 212 4.03 -5.12 -19.07
C CYS A 212 3.71 -3.75 -19.68
N TYR A 213 4.39 -2.72 -19.18
CA TYR A 213 4.20 -1.33 -19.58
C TYR A 213 5.52 -0.69 -20.02
N CYS A 214 5.52 0.07 -21.12
CA CYS A 214 6.72 0.78 -21.56
C CYS A 214 7.21 1.80 -20.50
N LYS A 215 8.52 1.87 -20.29
CA LYS A 215 9.22 2.84 -19.43
C LYS A 215 9.34 4.23 -20.06
N LEU A 216 8.42 4.61 -20.94
CA LEU A 216 8.54 5.88 -21.67
C LEU A 216 8.10 7.07 -20.82
N ASP A 217 7.19 6.84 -19.88
CA ASP A 217 6.66 7.86 -18.99
C ASP A 217 7.38 7.83 -17.63
N ASP A 218 7.83 8.99 -17.15
CA ASP A 218 8.44 9.11 -15.82
C ASP A 218 7.42 8.78 -14.71
N PHE A 219 6.13 8.97 -14.97
CA PHE A 219 5.04 8.46 -14.14
C PHE A 219 5.14 6.93 -13.97
N ILE A 220 5.21 6.18 -15.08
CA ILE A 220 5.29 4.72 -15.06
C ILE A 220 6.54 4.25 -14.32
N LYS A 221 7.68 4.92 -14.51
CA LYS A 221 8.94 4.55 -13.82
C LYS A 221 8.84 4.67 -12.30
N LYS A 222 8.02 5.57 -11.78
CA LYS A 222 7.91 5.85 -10.33
C LYS A 222 6.72 5.13 -9.70
N GLU A 223 5.59 5.05 -10.39
CA GLU A 223 4.34 4.57 -9.79
C GLU A 223 4.08 3.08 -9.97
N PHE A 224 4.79 2.39 -10.88
CA PHE A 224 4.50 0.97 -11.15
C PHE A 224 4.65 0.03 -9.93
N ARG A 225 5.31 0.48 -8.87
CA ARG A 225 5.44 -0.25 -7.60
C ARG A 225 4.47 0.21 -6.52
N LEU A 226 3.83 1.35 -6.69
CA LEU A 226 2.91 1.98 -5.74
C LEU A 226 1.48 1.45 -5.91
N THR A 227 1.01 1.39 -7.15
CA THR A 227 -0.35 0.98 -7.53
C THR A 227 -0.32 0.26 -8.88
N PRO A 228 -1.27 -0.65 -9.16
CA PRO A 228 -1.48 -1.17 -10.51
C PRO A 228 -1.71 -0.04 -11.50
N ILE A 229 -1.02 -0.13 -12.64
CA ILE A 229 -1.18 0.82 -13.73
C ILE A 229 -2.48 0.47 -14.46
N GLU A 230 -3.36 1.46 -14.56
CA GLU A 230 -4.54 1.39 -15.41
C GLU A 230 -4.22 2.10 -16.73
N MET A 231 -4.10 1.32 -17.81
CA MET A 231 -3.82 1.89 -19.14
C MET A 231 -4.82 1.35 -20.15
N GLN A 232 -5.58 2.27 -20.75
CA GLN A 232 -6.54 1.96 -21.81
C GLN A 232 -5.93 2.10 -23.21
N ASP A 233 -4.65 2.47 -23.30
CA ASP A 233 -3.98 2.65 -24.59
C ASP A 233 -3.72 1.29 -25.28
N GLY A 234 -3.94 1.29 -26.58
CA GLY A 234 -3.68 0.16 -27.46
C GLY A 234 -2.27 0.20 -28.03
N GLY A 235 -1.67 -0.97 -28.24
CA GLY A 235 -0.41 -1.08 -29.00
C GLY A 235 0.71 -1.76 -28.23
N LYS A 236 1.95 -1.47 -28.63
CA LYS A 236 3.14 -2.23 -28.19
C LYS A 236 3.50 -1.98 -26.73
N CYS A 237 2.96 -0.95 -26.10
CA CYS A 237 3.31 -0.55 -24.74
C CYS A 237 2.37 -1.07 -23.66
N ASN A 238 1.25 -1.69 -24.05
CA ASN A 238 0.34 -2.38 -23.15
C ASN A 238 0.33 -3.86 -23.52
N VAL A 239 1.01 -4.69 -22.74
CA VAL A 239 1.19 -6.09 -23.09
C VAL A 239 0.83 -6.93 -21.89
N TYR A 240 0.02 -7.95 -22.12
CA TYR A 240 -0.30 -8.93 -21.09
C TYR A 240 0.21 -10.29 -21.51
N ILE A 241 0.72 -10.99 -20.52
CA ILE A 241 1.26 -12.34 -20.66
C ILE A 241 0.72 -13.17 -19.50
N GLU A 242 0.10 -14.30 -19.83
CA GLU A 242 -0.18 -15.33 -18.85
C GLU A 242 0.96 -16.35 -18.86
N ILE A 243 1.55 -16.61 -17.70
CA ILE A 243 2.61 -17.59 -17.51
C ILE A 243 2.09 -18.73 -16.63
N ASN A 244 2.27 -19.97 -17.08
CA ASN A 244 2.11 -21.14 -16.25
C ASN A 244 3.49 -21.61 -15.77
N LEU A 245 3.87 -21.21 -14.55
CA LEU A 245 5.17 -21.56 -13.97
C LEU A 245 5.31 -23.06 -13.76
N SER A 246 4.22 -23.76 -13.43
CA SER A 246 4.21 -25.22 -13.26
C SER A 246 4.54 -25.97 -14.55
N LYS A 247 4.21 -25.38 -15.71
CA LYS A 247 4.50 -25.93 -17.04
C LYS A 247 5.69 -25.26 -17.74
N ASN A 248 6.36 -24.32 -17.06
CA ASN A 248 7.49 -23.56 -17.58
C ASN A 248 7.26 -22.96 -18.98
N LYS A 249 6.08 -22.37 -19.20
CA LYS A 249 5.70 -21.75 -20.48
C LYS A 249 4.74 -20.59 -20.29
N TYR A 250 4.69 -19.68 -21.27
CA TYR A 250 3.58 -18.75 -21.39
C TYR A 250 2.41 -19.43 -22.11
N THR A 251 1.18 -19.13 -21.70
CA THR A 251 -0.06 -19.74 -22.21
C THR A 251 -0.89 -18.74 -23.00
N HIS A 252 -0.75 -17.45 -22.71
CA HIS A 252 -1.48 -16.40 -23.39
C HIS A 252 -0.60 -15.16 -23.59
N PHE A 253 -0.82 -14.45 -24.70
CA PHE A 253 -0.13 -13.21 -25.04
C PHE A 253 -1.10 -12.31 -25.81
N HIS A 254 -1.22 -11.05 -25.40
CA HIS A 254 -1.90 -10.03 -26.19
C HIS A 254 -1.26 -8.65 -26.00
N THR A 255 -1.52 -7.79 -26.98
CA THR A 255 -1.16 -6.37 -26.98
C THR A 255 -2.44 -5.55 -27.02
N ALA A 256 -2.45 -4.36 -26.39
CA ALA A 256 -3.63 -3.55 -26.08
C ALA A 256 -4.51 -4.22 -25.01
N GLY A 257 -4.48 -3.72 -23.77
CA GLY A 257 -5.09 -4.35 -22.59
C GLY A 257 -6.53 -4.84 -22.79
N PHE A 258 -6.91 -5.87 -22.03
CA PHE A 258 -8.29 -6.34 -21.92
C PHE A 258 -9.17 -5.39 -21.12
#